data_AF-F6FJG8-F1
#
_entry.id   AF-F6FJG8-F1
#
_cell.length_a   1.000
_cell.length_b   1.000
_cell.length_c   1.000
_cell.angle_alpha   90.00
_cell.angle_beta   90.00
_cell.angle_gamma   90.00
#
_symmetry.space_group_name_H-M   'P 1'
#
loop_
_entity.id
_entity.type
_entity.pdbx_description
1 polymer ?
#
loop_
_entity_poly.entity_id
_entity_poly.type
_entity_poly.pdbx_seq_one_letter_code
_entity_poly.pdbx_strand_id
1 'polypeptide(L)'
;MSVKKVMFGISGITATSIGAWFLTSGERESNHYKTKMDSFRKTAQKVNELLAGQSAQLRDPEHSFWTWSYNDHRSKNWSEDENIKTMPEEARQSKEGMRDFCFKQAEDNMNDLEGDSDVINSLSSDSFESGKEFWGYCLDSTGS
;
A
#
# COMPACT_ATOMS: atom_id res chain seq x y z
N MET A 1 -46.30 -29.42 -9.97
CA MET A 1 -45.71 -29.03 -8.67
C MET A 1 -44.24 -28.71 -8.88
N SER A 2 -43.77 -27.65 -8.21
CA SER A 2 -42.56 -26.88 -8.47
C SER A 2 -41.21 -27.59 -8.33
N VAL A 3 -40.35 -27.27 -9.29
CA VAL A 3 -38.94 -26.83 -9.17
C VAL A 3 -38.24 -27.08 -7.83
N LYS A 4 -37.32 -28.05 -7.81
CA LYS A 4 -36.27 -28.13 -6.79
C LYS A 4 -35.21 -27.07 -7.10
N LYS A 5 -35.14 -26.03 -6.27
CA LYS A 5 -34.03 -25.07 -6.24
C LYS A 5 -32.75 -25.80 -5.84
N VAL A 6 -31.79 -25.90 -6.76
CA VAL A 6 -30.40 -26.14 -6.39
C VAL A 6 -29.75 -24.77 -6.23
N MET A 7 -29.55 -24.38 -4.99
CA MET A 7 -28.84 -23.17 -4.61
C MET A 7 -27.34 -23.49 -4.66
N PHE A 8 -26.68 -23.21 -5.80
CA PHE A 8 -25.22 -23.14 -5.85
C PHE A 8 -24.79 -21.73 -5.45
N GLY A 9 -24.86 -21.46 -4.14
CA GLY A 9 -24.08 -20.39 -3.54
C GLY A 9 -22.65 -20.89 -3.37
N ILE A 10 -21.76 -20.47 -4.25
CA ILE A 10 -20.32 -20.46 -3.96
C ILE A 10 -19.84 -19.03 -4.20
N SER A 11 -20.09 -18.22 -3.17
CA SER A 11 -19.16 -17.17 -2.75
C SER A 11 -17.80 -17.82 -2.52
N GLY A 12 -16.81 -17.44 -3.30
CA GLY A 12 -15.46 -18.00 -3.19
C GLY A 12 -14.54 -17.34 -4.18
N ILE A 13 -14.23 -16.06 -3.95
CA ILE A 13 -13.04 -15.44 -4.55
C ILE A 13 -11.87 -16.15 -3.85
N THR A 14 -11.42 -17.25 -4.45
CA THR A 14 -10.21 -17.93 -4.01
C THR A 14 -9.05 -16.98 -4.27
N ALA A 15 -8.44 -16.51 -3.20
CA ALA A 15 -7.13 -15.89 -3.21
C ALA A 15 -6.16 -16.85 -3.91
N THR A 16 -5.92 -16.63 -5.20
CA THR A 16 -4.85 -17.30 -5.92
C THR A 16 -3.53 -16.77 -5.36
N SER A 17 -2.98 -17.61 -4.48
CA SER A 17 -1.60 -17.67 -4.04
C SER A 17 -0.61 -17.06 -5.03
N ILE A 18 0.17 -16.13 -4.50
CA ILE A 18 1.45 -15.64 -5.00
C ILE A 18 2.25 -16.84 -5.54
N GLY A 19 2.45 -16.91 -6.87
CA GLY A 19 3.24 -17.99 -7.49
C GLY A 19 2.91 -18.35 -8.94
N ALA A 20 1.75 -17.98 -9.47
CA ALA A 20 1.33 -18.38 -10.83
C ALA A 20 1.45 -17.28 -11.91
N TRP A 21 1.98 -16.08 -11.60
CA TRP A 21 1.89 -14.92 -12.50
C TRP A 21 2.98 -14.82 -13.59
N PHE A 22 3.98 -15.71 -13.60
CA PHE A 22 5.13 -15.64 -14.53
C PHE A 22 5.01 -16.52 -15.79
N LEU A 23 3.81 -16.90 -16.22
CA LEU A 23 3.62 -17.59 -17.48
C LEU A 23 2.38 -17.06 -18.21
N THR A 24 2.56 -16.06 -19.08
CA THR A 24 1.98 -15.94 -20.45
C THR A 24 1.86 -14.48 -20.94
N SER A 25 2.41 -14.24 -22.14
CA SER A 25 2.25 -13.12 -23.09
C SER A 25 2.43 -11.67 -22.57
N GLY A 26 3.40 -10.95 -23.16
CA GLY A 26 3.75 -9.56 -22.77
C GLY A 26 2.59 -8.54 -22.84
N GLU A 27 1.55 -8.77 -23.65
CA GLU A 27 0.34 -7.95 -23.63
C GLU A 27 -0.46 -8.13 -22.33
N ARG A 28 -0.55 -9.35 -21.80
CA ARG A 28 -1.22 -9.66 -20.54
C ARG A 28 -0.45 -9.06 -19.36
N GLU A 29 0.87 -9.19 -19.35
CA GLU A 29 1.74 -8.57 -18.34
C GLU A 29 1.62 -7.04 -18.34
N SER A 30 1.57 -6.41 -19.52
CA SER A 30 1.37 -4.95 -19.64
C SER A 30 0.01 -4.50 -19.12
N ASN A 31 -1.04 -5.30 -19.34
CA ASN A 31 -2.38 -5.00 -18.85
C ASN A 31 -2.45 -5.17 -17.33
N HIS A 32 -1.83 -6.21 -16.77
CA HIS A 32 -1.75 -6.38 -15.32
C HIS A 32 -0.98 -5.24 -14.64
N TYR A 33 0.13 -4.81 -15.23
CA TYR A 33 0.88 -3.65 -14.73
C TYR A 33 -0.01 -2.41 -14.70
N LYS A 34 -0.66 -2.07 -15.83
CA LYS A 34 -1.54 -0.89 -15.93
C LYS A 34 -2.68 -0.96 -14.92
N THR A 35 -3.40 -2.09 -14.84
CA THR A 35 -4.49 -2.26 -13.88
C THR A 35 -4.01 -2.10 -12.43
N LYS A 36 -2.83 -2.64 -12.09
CA LYS A 36 -2.24 -2.48 -10.76
C LYS A 36 -1.94 -1.01 -10.45
N MET A 37 -1.26 -0.31 -11.37
CA MET A 37 -0.94 1.11 -11.19
C MET A 37 -2.20 1.98 -11.10
N ASP A 38 -3.24 1.67 -11.88
CA ASP A 38 -4.51 2.39 -11.81
C ASP A 38 -5.24 2.17 -10.49
N SER A 39 -5.14 0.97 -9.90
CA SER A 39 -5.66 0.71 -8.54
C SER A 39 -4.90 1.54 -7.51
N PHE A 40 -3.57 1.52 -7.57
CA PHE A 40 -2.72 2.30 -6.68
C PHE A 40 -2.99 3.79 -6.79
N ARG A 41 -3.17 4.33 -8.00
CA ARG A 41 -3.58 5.73 -8.18
C ARG A 41 -4.89 6.07 -7.48
N LYS A 42 -5.89 5.20 -7.55
CA LYS A 42 -7.16 5.39 -6.85
C LYS A 42 -6.97 5.35 -5.33
N THR A 43 -6.12 4.47 -4.83
CA THR A 43 -5.77 4.41 -3.40
C THR A 43 -5.06 5.69 -2.96
N ALA A 44 -4.05 6.16 -3.70
CA ALA A 44 -3.37 7.43 -3.45
C ALA A 44 -4.36 8.60 -3.43
N GLN A 45 -5.28 8.66 -4.40
CA GLN A 45 -6.30 9.70 -4.45
C GLN A 45 -7.16 9.70 -3.19
N LYS A 46 -7.73 8.56 -2.79
CA LYS A 46 -8.58 8.46 -1.60
C LYS A 46 -7.84 8.79 -0.32
N VAL A 47 -6.62 8.27 -0.15
CA VAL A 47 -5.77 8.58 1.02
C VAL A 47 -5.49 10.08 1.08
N ASN A 48 -5.16 10.71 -0.04
CA ASN A 48 -4.88 12.15 -0.07
C ASN A 48 -6.14 13.01 0.13
N GLU A 49 -7.32 12.51 -0.24
CA GLU A 49 -8.60 13.15 0.09
C GLU A 49 -8.86 13.11 1.61
N LEU A 50 -8.54 11.99 2.28
CA LEU A 50 -8.65 11.86 3.75
C LEU A 50 -7.58 12.67 4.50
N LEU A 51 -6.38 12.76 3.94
CA LEU A 51 -5.28 13.57 4.47
C LEU A 51 -5.36 15.05 4.04
N ALA A 52 -6.50 15.52 3.53
CA ALA A 52 -6.64 16.90 3.08
C ALA A 52 -6.32 17.88 4.22
N GLY A 53 -5.31 18.75 3.99
CA GLY A 53 -4.84 19.71 4.98
C GLY A 53 -3.70 19.22 5.89
N GLN A 54 -3.26 17.96 5.73
CA GLN A 54 -2.07 17.42 6.40
C GLN A 54 -0.80 17.67 5.58
N SER A 55 0.36 17.63 6.25
CA SER A 55 1.68 17.76 5.62
C SER A 55 2.23 16.42 5.10
N ALA A 56 1.36 15.45 4.81
CA ALA A 56 1.75 14.12 4.36
C ALA A 56 0.85 13.67 3.21
N GLN A 57 1.41 12.96 2.23
CA GLN A 57 0.65 12.45 1.10
C GLN A 57 1.17 11.10 0.61
N LEU A 58 0.25 10.24 0.15
CA LEU A 58 0.59 9.04 -0.59
C LEU A 58 0.83 9.42 -2.05
N ARG A 59 2.10 9.33 -2.49
CA ARG A 59 2.50 9.73 -3.84
C ARG A 59 2.00 8.76 -4.90
N ASP A 60 1.82 9.25 -6.13
CA ASP A 60 1.52 8.41 -7.30
C ASP A 60 2.50 7.22 -7.37
N PRO A 61 2.05 6.00 -7.73
CA PRO A 61 2.88 4.80 -7.74
C PRO A 61 4.09 4.85 -8.69
N GLU A 62 4.11 5.77 -9.65
CA GLU A 62 5.23 5.99 -10.56
C GLU A 62 6.05 7.26 -10.21
N HIS A 63 5.74 7.91 -9.09
CA HIS A 63 6.47 9.08 -8.61
C HIS A 63 7.92 8.75 -8.19
N SER A 64 8.84 9.70 -8.38
CA SER A 64 10.26 9.53 -8.04
C SER A 64 10.53 9.33 -6.55
N PHE A 65 9.60 9.76 -5.69
CA PHE A 65 9.61 9.53 -4.23
C PHE A 65 9.92 8.09 -3.88
N TRP A 66 9.28 7.10 -4.54
CA TRP A 66 9.51 5.69 -4.24
C TRP A 66 10.97 5.27 -4.45
N THR A 67 11.61 5.82 -5.48
CA THR A 67 13.03 5.57 -5.74
C THR A 67 13.91 6.22 -4.69
N TRP A 68 13.62 7.48 -4.34
CA TRP A 68 14.37 8.22 -3.33
C TRP A 68 14.25 7.56 -1.96
N SER A 69 13.02 7.30 -1.49
CA SER A 69 12.72 6.69 -0.19
C SER A 69 13.35 5.29 -0.06
N TYR A 70 13.22 4.44 -1.09
CA TYR A 70 13.88 3.13 -1.10
C TYR A 70 15.40 3.25 -0.94
N ASN A 71 16.03 4.15 -1.69
CA ASN A 71 17.48 4.34 -1.63
C ASN A 71 17.94 4.93 -0.29
N ASP A 72 17.17 5.86 0.28
CA ASP A 72 17.45 6.43 1.60
C ASP A 72 17.44 5.34 2.67
N HIS A 73 16.35 4.59 2.81
CA HIS A 73 16.27 3.50 3.79
C HIS A 73 17.32 2.42 3.55
N ARG A 74 17.58 2.05 2.29
CA ARG A 74 18.63 1.09 1.94
C ARG A 74 20.02 1.57 2.35
N SER A 75 20.34 2.85 2.14
CA SER A 75 21.65 3.41 2.53
C SER A 75 21.88 3.39 4.05
N LYS A 76 20.79 3.42 4.81
CA LYS A 76 20.72 3.36 6.27
C LYS A 76 20.53 1.95 6.82
N ASN A 77 20.68 0.93 5.97
CA ASN A 77 20.46 -0.48 6.30
C ASN A 77 19.11 -0.77 6.96
N TRP A 78 18.07 0.01 6.65
CA TRP A 78 16.72 -0.14 7.21
C TRP A 78 16.66 -0.07 8.75
N SER A 79 17.62 0.63 9.38
CA SER A 79 17.82 0.59 10.84
C SER A 79 17.56 1.91 11.57
N GLU A 80 17.51 3.03 10.86
CA GLU A 80 17.41 4.37 11.48
C GLU A 80 16.00 4.72 11.97
N ASP A 81 14.97 4.16 11.37
CA ASP A 81 13.57 4.41 11.72
C ASP A 81 13.00 3.18 12.46
N GLU A 82 12.46 3.35 13.66
CA GLU A 82 11.83 2.25 14.39
C GLU A 82 10.59 1.72 13.64
N ASN A 83 9.89 2.60 12.91
CA ASN A 83 8.73 2.22 12.11
C ASN A 83 9.16 1.35 10.92
N ILE A 84 10.24 1.70 10.21
CA ILE A 84 10.70 0.92 9.04
C ILE A 84 11.15 -0.51 9.40
N LYS A 85 11.54 -0.75 10.66
CA LYS A 85 11.89 -2.09 11.14
C LYS A 85 10.72 -3.08 11.09
N THR A 86 9.48 -2.58 11.10
CA THR A 86 8.27 -3.40 10.96
C THR A 86 8.01 -3.84 9.51
N MET A 87 8.61 -3.18 8.52
CA MET A 87 8.46 -3.55 7.12
C MET A 87 9.00 -4.97 6.87
N PRO A 88 8.24 -5.84 6.20
CA PRO A 88 8.69 -7.22 5.98
C PRO A 88 9.87 -7.27 5.01
N GLU A 89 10.73 -8.28 5.17
CA GLU A 89 12.00 -8.38 4.43
C GLU A 89 11.79 -8.43 2.91
N GLU A 90 10.72 -9.06 2.44
CA GLU A 90 10.37 -9.13 1.02
C GLU A 90 10.11 -7.75 0.39
N ALA A 91 9.53 -6.82 1.14
CA ALA A 91 9.26 -5.47 0.67
C ALA A 91 10.56 -4.64 0.55
N ARG A 92 11.58 -4.98 1.34
CA ARG A 92 12.89 -4.31 1.34
C ARG A 92 13.79 -4.72 0.16
N GLN A 93 13.44 -5.77 -0.57
CA GLN A 93 14.28 -6.30 -1.66
C GLN A 93 14.29 -5.42 -2.92
N SER A 94 13.28 -4.57 -3.10
CA SER A 94 13.17 -3.70 -4.28
C SER A 94 12.29 -2.48 -4.04
N LYS A 95 12.49 -1.44 -4.85
CA LYS A 95 11.63 -0.25 -4.88
C LYS A 95 10.17 -0.65 -5.16
N GLU A 96 9.95 -1.54 -6.11
CA GLU A 96 8.63 -2.07 -6.46
C GLU A 96 8.02 -2.82 -5.28
N GLY A 97 8.79 -3.63 -4.56
CA GLY A 97 8.34 -4.34 -3.37
C GLY A 97 7.88 -3.40 -2.25
N MET A 98 8.68 -2.37 -1.96
CA MET A 98 8.36 -1.36 -0.95
C MET A 98 7.08 -0.60 -1.33
N ARG A 99 6.99 -0.12 -2.58
CA ARG A 99 5.80 0.59 -3.07
C ARG A 99 4.56 -0.29 -2.99
N ASP A 100 4.63 -1.50 -3.54
CA ASP A 100 3.49 -2.40 -3.61
C ASP A 100 3.01 -2.79 -2.20
N PHE A 101 3.93 -2.95 -1.25
CA PHE A 101 3.61 -3.11 0.17
C PHE A 101 2.87 -1.90 0.74
N CYS A 102 3.39 -0.70 0.53
CA CYS A 102 2.78 0.54 1.04
C CYS A 102 1.37 0.77 0.51
N PHE A 103 1.14 0.56 -0.79
CA PHE A 103 -0.20 0.68 -1.37
C PHE A 103 -1.17 -0.36 -0.83
N LYS A 104 -0.69 -1.59 -0.61
CA LYS A 104 -1.53 -2.64 -0.03
C LYS A 104 -1.92 -2.30 1.40
N GLN A 105 -0.97 -1.87 2.24
CA GLN A 105 -1.30 -1.48 3.61
C GLN A 105 -2.24 -0.28 3.65
N ALA A 106 -2.04 0.71 2.78
CA ALA A 106 -2.95 1.84 2.67
C ALA A 106 -4.36 1.45 2.21
N GLU A 107 -4.48 0.47 1.30
CA GLU A 107 -5.76 -0.07 0.85
C GLU A 107 -6.47 -0.86 1.95
N ASP A 108 -5.74 -1.74 2.66
CA ASP A 108 -6.27 -2.62 3.70
C ASP A 108 -6.68 -1.84 4.97
N ASN A 109 -6.02 -0.71 5.27
CA ASN A 109 -6.20 0.05 6.50
C ASN A 109 -6.71 1.48 6.27
N MET A 110 -7.43 1.72 5.17
CA MET A 110 -7.90 3.08 4.81
C MET A 110 -8.79 3.72 5.89
N ASN A 111 -9.52 2.90 6.65
CA ASN A 111 -10.38 3.34 7.75
C ASN A 111 -9.58 3.97 8.90
N ASP A 112 -8.27 3.72 8.98
CA ASP A 112 -7.39 4.36 9.98
C ASP A 112 -7.36 5.88 9.82
N LEU A 113 -7.74 6.42 8.66
CA LEU A 113 -7.71 7.84 8.35
C LEU A 113 -9.10 8.51 8.41
N GLU A 114 -10.15 7.75 8.75
CA GLU A 114 -11.51 8.28 8.86
C GLU A 114 -11.77 8.88 10.26
N GLY A 115 -12.33 10.09 10.30
CA GLY A 115 -12.72 10.76 11.55
C GLY A 115 -11.54 11.42 12.30
N ASP A 116 -11.69 11.62 13.61
CA ASP A 116 -10.59 11.99 14.51
C ASP A 116 -9.68 10.77 14.70
N SER A 117 -8.77 10.55 13.76
CA SER A 117 -7.87 9.40 13.81
C SER A 117 -6.59 9.70 14.58
N ASP A 118 -6.20 8.76 15.44
CA ASP A 118 -4.90 8.79 16.11
C ASP A 118 -3.74 8.78 15.11
N VAL A 119 -3.94 8.19 13.91
CA VAL A 119 -2.95 8.24 12.83
C VAL A 119 -2.63 9.66 12.41
N ILE A 120 -3.64 10.49 12.16
CA ILE A 120 -3.41 11.89 11.75
C ILE A 120 -2.59 12.65 12.80
N ASN A 121 -2.86 12.41 14.09
CA ASN A 121 -2.06 12.99 15.18
C ASN A 121 -0.62 12.44 15.17
N SER A 122 -0.47 11.13 14.97
CA SER A 122 0.83 10.44 14.91
C SER A 122 1.71 10.89 13.75
N LEU A 123 1.15 11.31 12.61
CA LEU A 123 1.91 11.82 11.46
C LEU A 123 2.84 13.00 11.80
N SER A 124 2.54 13.76 12.86
CA SER A 124 3.36 14.89 13.30
C SER A 124 4.48 14.52 14.28
N SER A 125 4.41 13.33 14.87
CA SER A 125 5.28 12.90 15.97
C SER A 125 6.09 11.64 15.65
N ASP A 126 5.86 11.02 14.49
CA ASP A 126 6.40 9.73 14.06
C ASP A 126 6.19 8.59 15.07
N SER A 127 5.21 8.73 15.96
CA SER A 127 4.86 7.77 16.99
C SER A 127 3.53 7.12 16.66
N PHE A 128 3.58 5.95 16.03
CA PHE A 128 2.40 5.20 15.61
C PHE A 128 2.07 4.08 16.59
N GLU A 129 0.79 3.75 16.69
CA GLU A 129 0.34 2.54 17.36
C GLU A 129 0.79 1.29 16.60
N SER A 130 0.86 0.16 17.31
CA SER A 130 1.27 -1.10 16.71
C SER A 130 0.32 -1.51 15.57
N GLY A 131 0.89 -1.80 14.40
CA GLY A 131 0.16 -2.10 13.17
C GLY A 131 -0.06 -0.90 12.25
N LYS A 132 0.22 0.33 12.71
CA LYS A 132 0.00 1.58 11.96
C LYS A 132 1.29 2.30 11.57
N GLU A 133 2.44 1.72 11.93
CA GLU A 133 3.78 2.28 11.67
C GLU A 133 4.05 2.49 10.19
N PHE A 134 3.36 1.74 9.32
CA PHE A 134 3.49 1.89 7.86
C PHE A 134 3.08 3.27 7.36
N TRP A 135 2.18 3.98 8.04
CA TRP A 135 1.84 5.34 7.67
C TRP A 135 3.04 6.30 7.76
N GLY A 136 3.98 6.05 8.67
CA GLY A 136 5.18 6.88 8.85
C GLY A 136 6.15 6.81 7.67
N TYR A 137 6.33 5.64 7.06
CA TYR A 137 7.31 5.46 5.98
C TYR A 137 6.71 5.31 4.58
N CYS A 138 5.40 5.15 4.46
CA CYS A 138 4.71 5.06 3.18
C CYS A 138 4.23 6.42 2.65
N LEU A 139 4.16 7.43 3.51
CA LEU A 139 3.75 8.78 3.14
C LEU A 139 4.97 9.68 2.92
N ASP A 140 4.86 10.55 1.92
CA ASP A 140 5.80 11.63 1.72
C ASP A 140 5.42 12.80 2.62
N SER A 141 6.16 12.99 3.71
CA SER A 141 6.04 14.17 4.55
C SER A 141 6.52 15.39 3.76
N THR A 142 5.61 16.24 3.31
CA THR A 142 5.94 17.51 2.63
C THR A 142 6.55 18.56 3.56
N GLY A 143 6.85 18.21 4.82
CA GLY A 143 7.55 19.04 5.79
C GLY A 143 9.05 18.80 5.73
N SER A 144 9.74 19.48 4.82
CA SER A 144 11.19 19.74 4.89
C SER A 144 11.46 21.13 4.33
#